data_AF-A0A432G6X1-F1
#
_entry.id   AF-A0A432G6X1-F1
#
_cell.length_a   1.000
_cell.length_b   1.000
_cell.length_c   1.000
_cell.angle_alpha   90.00
_cell.angle_beta   90.00
_cell.angle_gamma   90.00
#
_symmetry.space_group_name_H-M   'P 1'
#
loop_
_entity.id
_entity.type
_entity.pdbx_description
1 polymer ?
#
loop_
_entity_poly.entity_id
_entity_poly.type
_entity_poly.pdbx_seq_one_letter_code
_entity_poly.pdbx_strand_id
1 'polypeptide(L)'
;MMITSTEKNNNTPPTAASAGTDLNGFAAVNACRKIRKNLTKFASSYFAAKQGLDPAPEHICFEAGKSGGNSLVFDERNPENRLTFRELVKLAFMDRVSLGERGFYSTPEINFNRDTEKGEPFFYYTTGAAVSEVLIDRFTGHLKLERSDLLLDIGESINPGIDRGQIVGGFIQGVGWVTNEDLRYSEKGELLTYSPTTYKIPNIQDLPEIFNVDTIHNPHHQINIRRSKAVGEPPLMLCLSVWIAVKHALSCVRNDVCPRLNLPATGEEILLRLTELNDYSKEHRTIDFSALESEVSLVVLPSSSAETKATV
;
A
#
# COMPACT_ATOMS: atom_id res chain seq x y z
N MET A 1 -18.86 18.53 5.26
CA MET A 1 -17.46 18.13 5.53
C MET A 1 -16.65 19.39 5.83
N MET A 2 -15.80 19.39 6.86
CA MET A 2 -14.84 20.49 7.03
C MET A 2 -13.68 20.28 6.05
N ILE A 3 -13.28 21.35 5.36
CA ILE A 3 -12.08 21.35 4.52
C ILE A 3 -10.82 21.47 5.37
N THR A 4 -9.71 20.92 4.89
CA THR A 4 -8.38 21.12 5.47
C THR A 4 -8.04 22.61 5.47
N SER A 5 -7.60 23.14 6.61
CA SER A 5 -7.22 24.55 6.76
C SER A 5 -6.06 24.69 7.73
N THR A 6 -5.07 25.51 7.37
CA THR A 6 -3.90 25.84 8.19
C THR A 6 -4.27 26.62 9.45
N GLU A 7 -5.44 27.27 9.49
CA GLU A 7 -5.95 27.95 10.69
C GLU A 7 -6.42 26.96 11.77
N LYS A 8 -6.79 25.74 11.36
CA LYS A 8 -7.30 24.69 12.24
C LYS A 8 -6.23 23.66 12.57
N ASN A 9 -5.46 23.26 11.55
CA ASN A 9 -4.41 22.25 11.63
C ASN A 9 -3.07 22.90 11.27
N ASN A 10 -2.34 23.33 12.28
CA ASN A 10 -1.09 24.04 12.10
C ASN A 10 0.02 23.04 11.72
N ASN A 11 0.93 23.47 10.83
CA ASN A 11 2.20 22.77 10.52
C ASN A 11 2.02 21.32 10.04
N THR A 12 0.94 21.02 9.30
CA THR A 12 0.74 19.69 8.73
C THR A 12 1.79 19.41 7.64
N PRO A 13 2.46 18.24 7.66
CA PRO A 13 3.33 17.86 6.56
C PRO A 13 2.50 17.56 5.29
N PRO A 14 3.13 17.49 4.10
CA PRO A 14 2.47 17.02 2.89
C PRO A 14 1.88 15.62 3.07
N THR A 15 0.76 15.35 2.41
CA THR A 15 0.20 13.99 2.30
C THR A 15 1.02 13.19 1.28
N ALA A 16 2.11 12.58 1.75
CA ALA A 16 3.05 11.79 0.97
C ALA A 16 3.62 10.62 1.80
N ALA A 17 4.51 9.81 1.20
CA ALA A 17 5.14 8.65 1.85
C ALA A 17 4.12 7.62 2.37
N SER A 18 2.92 7.62 1.76
CA SER A 18 1.75 6.85 2.17
C SER A 18 1.34 7.02 3.65
N ALA A 19 1.83 8.05 4.33
CA ALA A 19 1.71 8.22 5.78
C ALA A 19 0.43 8.92 6.24
N GLY A 20 -0.43 9.35 5.30
CA GLY A 20 -1.61 10.15 5.56
C GLY A 20 -2.56 9.48 6.57
N THR A 21 -2.92 8.22 6.33
CA THR A 21 -3.79 7.44 7.22
C THR A 21 -3.15 7.21 8.58
N ASP A 22 -1.87 6.89 8.63
CA ASP A 22 -1.15 6.57 9.86
C ASP A 22 -1.09 7.79 10.78
N LEU A 23 -0.55 8.90 10.26
CA LEU A 23 -0.33 10.12 11.04
C LEU A 23 -1.66 10.76 11.46
N ASN A 24 -2.55 11.00 10.49
CA ASN A 24 -3.82 11.68 10.76
C ASN A 24 -4.81 10.77 11.48
N GLY A 25 -4.79 9.46 11.22
CA GLY A 25 -5.62 8.48 11.90
C GLY A 25 -5.30 8.39 13.39
N PHE A 26 -4.02 8.34 13.76
CA PHE A 26 -3.64 8.40 15.17
C PHE A 26 -3.92 9.75 15.81
N ALA A 27 -3.67 10.87 15.11
CA ALA A 27 -4.02 12.18 15.63
C ALA A 27 -5.53 12.27 15.92
N ALA A 28 -6.38 11.80 15.00
CA ALA A 28 -7.83 11.74 15.19
C ALA A 28 -8.20 10.84 16.37
N VAL A 29 -7.62 9.64 16.48
CA VAL A 29 -7.86 8.74 17.63
C VAL A 29 -7.44 9.38 18.94
N ASN A 30 -6.32 10.10 18.98
CA ASN A 30 -5.86 10.80 20.18
C ASN A 30 -6.84 11.91 20.61
N ALA A 31 -7.41 12.66 19.67
CA ALA A 31 -8.48 13.61 19.96
C ALA A 31 -9.75 12.90 20.48
N CYS A 32 -10.20 11.84 19.80
CA CYS A 32 -11.37 11.06 20.19
C CYS A 32 -11.21 10.43 21.59
N ARG A 33 -10.02 9.94 21.94
CA ARG A 33 -9.73 9.37 23.27
C ARG A 33 -9.88 10.41 24.39
N LYS A 34 -9.43 11.66 24.16
CA LYS A 34 -9.60 12.76 25.14
C LYS A 34 -11.08 13.13 25.31
N ILE A 35 -11.82 13.28 24.21
CA ILE A 35 -13.27 13.53 24.24
C ILE A 35 -14.00 12.40 24.98
N ARG A 36 -13.67 11.15 24.63
CA ARG A 36 -14.25 9.97 25.29
C ARG A 36 -13.94 9.97 26.78
N LYS A 37 -12.71 10.31 27.20
CA LYS A 37 -12.34 10.40 28.62
C LYS A 37 -13.20 11.40 29.37
N ASN A 38 -13.42 12.59 28.81
CA ASN A 38 -14.28 13.62 29.41
C ASN A 38 -15.73 13.12 29.55
N LEU A 39 -16.28 12.52 28.49
CA LEU A 39 -17.62 11.94 28.49
C LEU A 39 -17.75 10.76 29.46
N THR A 40 -16.72 9.93 29.59
CA THR A 40 -16.68 8.78 30.51
C THR A 40 -16.72 9.26 31.95
N LYS A 41 -15.90 10.27 32.30
CA LYS A 41 -15.89 10.87 33.63
C LYS A 41 -17.25 11.47 33.98
N PHE A 42 -17.87 12.19 33.05
CA PHE A 42 -19.22 12.74 33.24
C PHE A 42 -20.28 11.64 33.40
N ALA A 43 -20.30 10.66 32.51
CA ALA A 43 -21.24 9.53 32.55
C ALA A 43 -21.14 8.78 33.89
N SER A 44 -19.92 8.55 34.36
CA SER A 44 -19.64 7.91 35.65
C SER A 44 -20.29 8.66 36.81
N SER A 45 -20.06 9.97 36.94
CA SER A 45 -20.71 10.79 37.97
C SER A 45 -22.24 10.80 37.83
N TYR A 46 -22.74 10.88 36.59
CA TYR A 46 -24.19 10.90 36.32
C TYR A 46 -24.88 9.61 36.75
N PHE A 47 -24.33 8.45 36.38
CA PHE A 47 -24.91 7.15 36.73
C PHE A 47 -24.75 6.82 38.21
N ALA A 48 -23.61 7.16 38.80
CA ALA A 48 -23.33 7.02 40.22
C ALA A 48 -24.35 7.78 41.09
N ALA A 49 -24.60 9.05 40.77
CA ALA A 49 -25.57 9.89 41.48
C ALA A 49 -27.00 9.33 41.44
N LYS A 50 -27.40 8.69 40.33
CA LYS A 50 -28.73 8.04 40.22
C LYS A 50 -28.86 6.75 41.02
N GLN A 51 -27.75 6.10 41.33
CA GLN A 51 -27.72 4.77 41.95
C GLN A 51 -27.26 4.81 43.41
N GLY A 52 -26.81 5.97 43.90
CA GLY A 52 -26.18 6.08 45.23
C GLY A 52 -24.84 5.34 45.30
N LEU A 53 -24.14 5.22 44.17
CA LEU A 53 -22.82 4.59 44.07
C LEU A 53 -21.72 5.66 43.99
N ASP A 54 -20.48 5.24 44.17
CA ASP A 54 -19.32 6.06 43.85
C ASP A 54 -19.06 6.07 42.32
N PRO A 55 -18.58 7.21 41.76
CA PRO A 55 -18.16 7.29 40.37
C PRO A 55 -16.99 6.36 40.07
N ALA A 56 -17.20 5.39 39.18
CA ALA A 56 -16.18 4.50 38.64
C ALA A 56 -16.16 4.57 37.10
N PRO A 57 -15.29 5.39 36.48
CA PRO A 57 -15.23 5.55 35.02
C PRO A 57 -14.88 4.28 34.25
N GLU A 58 -14.19 3.34 34.88
CA GLU A 58 -13.79 2.04 34.33
C GLU A 58 -14.98 1.13 34.00
N HIS A 59 -16.11 1.33 34.67
CA HIS A 59 -17.35 0.58 34.45
C HIS A 59 -18.25 1.18 33.36
N ILE A 60 -17.85 2.31 32.76
CA ILE A 60 -18.63 2.96 31.71
C ILE A 60 -18.36 2.32 30.36
N CYS A 61 -19.41 1.75 29.76
CA CYS A 61 -19.38 1.11 28.47
C CYS A 61 -20.02 2.01 27.40
N PHE A 62 -19.38 2.05 26.22
CA PHE A 62 -19.94 2.64 25.01
C PHE A 62 -20.20 1.51 24.01
N GLU A 63 -21.48 1.25 23.72
CA GLU A 63 -21.89 0.22 22.78
C GLU A 63 -22.31 0.87 21.46
N ALA A 64 -21.68 0.46 20.36
CA ALA A 64 -22.05 0.92 19.04
C ALA A 64 -23.39 0.32 18.62
N GLY A 65 -24.32 1.14 18.14
CA GLY A 65 -25.54 0.64 17.54
C GLY A 65 -25.24 -0.20 16.30
N LYS A 66 -25.97 -1.30 16.11
CA LYS A 66 -26.00 -2.01 14.81
C LYS A 66 -26.51 -1.06 13.72
N SER A 67 -26.25 -1.33 12.44
CA SER A 67 -26.60 -0.44 11.31
C SER A 67 -27.99 0.19 11.43
N GLY A 68 -28.04 1.50 11.72
CA GLY A 68 -29.28 2.29 11.89
C GLY A 68 -29.77 2.47 13.34
N GLY A 69 -29.18 1.77 14.31
CA GLY A 69 -29.48 1.88 15.73
C GLY A 69 -28.70 2.98 16.46
N ASN A 70 -29.23 3.43 17.60
CA ASN A 70 -28.54 4.38 18.46
C ASN A 70 -27.36 3.72 19.19
N SER A 71 -26.20 4.38 19.22
CA SER A 71 -25.13 3.99 20.15
C SER A 71 -25.56 4.27 21.58
N LEU A 72 -25.31 3.32 22.48
CA LEU A 72 -25.73 3.36 23.87
C LEU A 72 -24.53 3.57 24.80
N VAL A 73 -24.77 4.19 25.95
CA VAL A 73 -23.79 4.41 27.01
C VAL A 73 -24.40 4.04 28.35
N PHE A 74 -23.61 3.36 29.18
CA PHE A 74 -24.06 2.88 30.47
C PHE A 74 -22.96 2.51 31.45
N ASP A 75 -23.35 2.31 32.70
CA ASP A 75 -22.55 1.66 33.74
C ASP A 75 -22.86 0.16 33.77
N GLU A 76 -21.84 -0.70 33.65
CA GLU A 76 -22.02 -2.16 33.67
C GLU A 76 -22.53 -2.70 35.02
N ARG A 77 -22.37 -1.93 36.11
CA ARG A 77 -22.91 -2.27 37.43
C ARG A 77 -24.45 -2.18 37.47
N ASN A 78 -25.06 -1.46 36.53
CA ASN A 78 -26.51 -1.44 36.36
C ASN A 78 -26.90 -1.42 34.86
N PRO A 79 -27.03 -2.62 34.26
CA PRO A 79 -27.32 -2.76 32.85
C PRO A 79 -28.70 -2.26 32.35
N GLU A 80 -29.61 -1.87 33.23
CA GLU A 80 -30.93 -1.40 32.79
C GLU A 80 -30.94 0.12 32.55
N ASN A 81 -30.02 0.84 33.19
CA ASN A 81 -29.92 2.29 33.05
C ASN A 81 -29.02 2.65 31.87
N ARG A 82 -29.63 3.06 30.77
CA ARG A 82 -28.96 3.29 29.48
C ARG A 82 -29.29 4.69 28.98
N LEU A 83 -28.31 5.34 28.38
CA LEU A 83 -28.50 6.56 27.60
C LEU A 83 -28.12 6.31 26.14
N THR A 84 -28.80 6.94 25.21
CA THR A 84 -28.25 7.11 23.88
C THR A 84 -27.04 8.05 23.94
N PHE A 85 -26.08 7.88 23.03
CA PHE A 85 -24.93 8.78 22.93
C PHE A 85 -25.36 10.24 22.75
N ARG A 86 -26.47 10.49 22.02
CA ARG A 86 -27.06 11.82 21.85
C ARG A 86 -27.51 12.43 23.18
N GLU A 87 -28.18 11.65 24.03
CA GLU A 87 -28.63 12.12 25.34
C GLU A 87 -27.46 12.41 26.26
N LEU A 88 -26.46 11.54 26.30
CA LEU A 88 -25.24 11.77 27.08
C LEU A 88 -24.55 13.07 26.67
N VAL A 89 -24.38 13.31 25.37
CA VAL A 89 -23.74 14.54 24.87
C VAL A 89 -24.53 15.78 25.26
N LYS A 90 -25.86 15.75 25.18
CA LYS A 90 -26.72 16.86 25.63
C LYS A 90 -26.56 17.13 27.12
N LEU A 91 -26.55 16.10 27.94
CA LEU A 91 -26.38 16.22 29.39
C LEU A 91 -24.98 16.76 29.74
N ALA A 92 -23.93 16.25 29.10
CA ALA A 92 -22.56 16.70 29.27
C ALA A 92 -22.40 18.18 28.88
N PHE A 93 -23.06 18.61 27.79
CA PHE A 93 -23.09 20.01 27.38
C PHE A 93 -23.75 20.91 28.44
N MET A 94 -24.91 20.51 28.99
CA MET A 94 -25.58 21.26 30.05
C MET A 94 -24.74 21.35 31.33
N ASP A 95 -23.93 20.33 31.60
CA ASP A 95 -22.97 20.30 32.71
C ASP A 95 -21.64 20.99 32.38
N ARG A 96 -21.54 21.66 31.22
CA ARG A 96 -20.37 22.43 30.75
C ARG A 96 -19.10 21.59 30.60
N VAL A 97 -19.24 20.31 30.25
CA VAL A 97 -18.12 19.43 29.91
C VAL A 97 -17.58 19.81 28.51
N SER A 98 -16.26 19.95 28.38
CA SER A 98 -15.64 20.21 27.07
C SER A 98 -15.82 19.01 26.12
N LEU A 99 -16.36 19.29 24.93
CA LEU A 99 -16.62 18.31 23.86
C LEU A 99 -15.70 18.48 22.63
N GLY A 100 -14.71 19.38 22.71
CA GLY A 100 -13.76 19.66 21.63
C GLY A 100 -12.33 19.46 22.08
N GLU A 101 -11.54 18.74 21.29
CA GLU A 101 -10.15 18.40 21.63
C GLU A 101 -9.24 18.41 20.40
N ARG A 102 -7.96 18.70 20.64
CA ARG A 102 -6.90 18.57 19.63
C ARG A 102 -6.15 17.25 19.76
N GLY A 103 -5.88 16.65 18.61
CA GLY A 103 -5.07 15.45 18.46
C GLY A 103 -3.73 15.77 17.82
N PHE A 104 -2.70 15.05 18.24
CA PHE A 104 -1.36 15.11 17.66
C PHE A 104 -0.77 13.71 17.67
N TYR A 105 0.04 13.39 16.68
CA TYR A 105 0.78 12.15 16.60
C TYR A 105 2.12 12.40 15.91
N SER A 106 3.14 11.72 16.42
CA SER A 106 4.47 11.66 15.83
C SER A 106 4.88 10.18 15.88
N THR A 107 5.31 9.64 14.75
CA THR A 107 5.70 8.23 14.65
C THR A 107 6.90 7.97 15.55
N PRO A 108 6.81 7.00 16.47
CA PRO A 108 7.92 6.66 17.37
C PRO A 108 9.04 5.93 16.62
N GLU A 109 10.20 5.83 17.26
CA GLU A 109 11.27 4.89 16.89
C GLU A 109 11.90 5.08 15.49
N ILE A 110 11.77 6.27 14.88
CA ILE A 110 12.47 6.61 13.64
C ILE A 110 13.81 7.29 13.96
N ASN A 111 14.92 6.72 13.49
CA ASN A 111 16.26 7.27 13.62
C ASN A 111 17.10 6.88 12.40
N PHE A 112 17.58 7.83 11.61
CA PHE A 112 18.47 7.54 10.49
C PHE A 112 19.55 8.60 10.35
N ASN A 113 20.81 8.18 10.35
CA ASN A 113 21.95 9.03 10.10
C ASN A 113 22.30 9.00 8.61
N ARG A 114 22.09 10.12 7.91
CA ARG A 114 22.33 10.23 6.46
C ARG A 114 23.81 10.16 6.07
N ASP A 115 24.72 10.63 6.92
CA ASP A 115 26.16 10.64 6.60
C ASP A 115 26.77 9.24 6.66
N THR A 116 26.19 8.36 7.48
CA THR A 116 26.67 6.98 7.69
C THR A 116 25.75 5.93 7.08
N GLU A 117 24.58 6.33 6.57
CA GLU A 117 23.52 5.47 6.05
C GLU A 117 23.06 4.37 7.03
N LYS A 118 23.08 4.68 8.33
CA LYS A 118 22.74 3.74 9.41
C LYS A 118 21.53 4.19 10.21
N GLY A 119 20.69 3.23 10.57
CA GLY A 119 19.54 3.40 11.44
C GLY A 119 18.27 2.77 10.87
N GLU A 120 17.13 3.15 11.45
CA GLU A 120 15.78 2.72 11.10
C GLU A 120 14.99 3.93 10.59
N PRO A 121 15.00 4.19 9.27
CA PRO A 121 14.27 5.31 8.67
C PRO A 121 12.77 5.05 8.53
N PHE A 122 12.33 3.79 8.60
CA PHE A 122 10.95 3.38 8.38
C PHE A 122 10.39 2.66 9.61
N PHE A 123 9.15 2.96 9.95
CA PHE A 123 8.47 2.38 11.12
C PHE A 123 8.00 0.93 10.87
N TYR A 124 7.69 0.58 9.62
CA TYR A 124 7.36 -0.78 9.18
C TYR A 124 7.48 -0.86 7.65
N TYR A 125 7.32 -2.07 7.11
CA TYR A 125 7.32 -2.34 5.67
C TYR A 125 6.00 -2.96 5.22
N THR A 126 5.41 -2.39 4.17
CA THR A 126 4.35 -3.02 3.38
C THR A 126 5.02 -3.92 2.35
N THR A 127 4.62 -5.18 2.28
CA THR A 127 5.22 -6.18 1.37
C THR A 127 4.14 -6.81 0.51
N GLY A 128 4.54 -7.33 -0.64
CA GLY A 128 3.63 -8.01 -1.55
C GLY A 128 4.39 -8.67 -2.69
N ALA A 129 3.67 -9.50 -3.43
CA ALA A 129 4.14 -10.15 -4.63
C ALA A 129 3.08 -10.05 -5.72
N ALA A 130 3.53 -10.07 -6.97
CA ALA A 130 2.67 -10.15 -8.12
C ALA A 130 3.24 -11.11 -9.16
N VAL A 131 2.34 -11.80 -9.85
CA VAL A 131 2.63 -12.63 -11.01
C VAL A 131 1.80 -12.11 -12.16
N SER A 132 2.42 -11.93 -13.32
CA SER A 132 1.76 -11.41 -14.51
C SER A 132 2.05 -12.32 -15.70
N GLU A 133 1.05 -12.45 -16.56
CA GLU A 133 1.12 -13.18 -17.82
C GLU A 133 0.90 -12.19 -18.97
N VAL A 134 1.78 -12.25 -19.96
CA VAL A 134 1.76 -11.34 -21.10
C VAL A 134 1.76 -12.10 -22.42
N LEU A 135 1.07 -11.55 -23.40
CA LEU A 135 1.08 -11.97 -24.78
C LEU A 135 1.76 -10.90 -25.62
N ILE A 136 2.71 -11.31 -26.47
CA ILE A 136 3.45 -10.40 -27.36
C ILE A 136 3.23 -10.83 -28.80
N ASP A 137 2.73 -9.90 -29.62
CA ASP A 137 2.75 -10.06 -31.08
C ASP A 137 4.19 -9.87 -31.59
N ARG A 138 4.74 -10.94 -32.16
CA ARG A 138 6.13 -10.98 -32.62
C ARG A 138 6.41 -10.09 -33.84
N PHE A 139 5.38 -9.69 -34.57
CA PHE A 139 5.54 -8.86 -35.78
C PHE A 139 5.43 -7.37 -35.47
N THR A 140 4.63 -6.99 -34.48
CA THR A 140 4.36 -5.58 -34.14
C THR A 140 5.00 -5.14 -32.83
N GLY A 141 5.42 -6.09 -31.98
CA GLY A 141 5.82 -5.84 -30.60
C GLY A 141 4.65 -5.50 -29.68
N HIS A 142 3.40 -5.58 -30.17
CA HIS A 142 2.23 -5.24 -29.36
C HIS A 142 2.13 -6.18 -28.14
N LEU A 143 2.05 -5.56 -26.96
CA LEU A 143 1.97 -6.22 -25.67
C LEU A 143 0.52 -6.20 -25.17
N LYS A 144 0.00 -7.38 -24.82
CA LYS A 144 -1.26 -7.53 -24.09
C LYS A 144 -0.97 -8.15 -22.72
N LEU A 145 -1.49 -7.53 -21.66
CA LEU A 145 -1.47 -8.10 -20.31
C LEU A 145 -2.69 -9.01 -20.17
N GLU A 146 -2.49 -10.32 -20.14
CA GLU A 146 -3.59 -11.30 -20.11
C GLU A 146 -4.13 -11.49 -18.69
N ARG A 147 -3.21 -11.61 -17.73
CA ARG A 147 -3.53 -11.93 -16.35
C ARG A 147 -2.57 -11.25 -15.38
N SER A 148 -3.06 -10.89 -14.20
CA SER A 148 -2.23 -10.53 -13.06
C SER A 148 -2.86 -10.98 -11.74
N ASP A 149 -2.05 -11.59 -10.89
CA ASP A 149 -2.40 -12.04 -9.54
C ASP A 149 -1.54 -11.28 -8.53
N LEU A 150 -2.17 -10.50 -7.66
CA LEU A 150 -1.51 -9.65 -6.67
C LEU A 150 -1.85 -10.12 -5.27
N LEU A 151 -0.83 -10.20 -4.41
CA LEU A 151 -0.99 -10.54 -3.00
C LEU A 151 -0.17 -9.57 -2.14
N LEU A 152 -0.82 -8.84 -1.24
CA LEU A 152 -0.14 -7.85 -0.38
C LEU A 152 -0.42 -8.06 1.12
N ASP A 153 0.59 -7.78 1.95
CA ASP A 153 0.45 -7.54 3.38
C ASP A 153 0.15 -6.07 3.65
N ILE A 154 -1.13 -5.74 3.78
CA ILE A 154 -1.59 -4.39 4.13
C ILE A 154 -2.02 -4.29 5.61
N GLY A 155 -1.68 -5.28 6.44
CA GLY A 155 -2.20 -5.40 7.80
C GLY A 155 -3.73 -5.56 7.83
N GLU A 156 -4.36 -5.06 8.88
CA GLU A 156 -5.82 -5.00 9.00
C GLU A 156 -6.38 -3.77 8.28
N SER A 157 -7.08 -4.02 7.17
CA SER A 157 -7.70 -2.98 6.35
C SER A 157 -8.65 -2.09 7.16
N ILE A 158 -8.52 -0.77 6.99
CA ILE A 158 -9.45 0.21 7.55
C ILE A 158 -10.72 0.25 6.71
N ASN A 159 -10.57 0.26 5.38
CA ASN A 159 -11.67 0.22 4.42
C ASN A 159 -11.29 -0.65 3.21
N PRO A 160 -11.78 -1.90 3.15
CA PRO A 160 -11.38 -2.85 2.11
C PRO A 160 -11.68 -2.38 0.69
N GLY A 161 -12.76 -1.60 0.50
CA GLY A 161 -13.13 -1.09 -0.82
C GLY A 161 -12.16 -0.01 -1.33
N ILE A 162 -11.71 0.88 -0.44
CA ILE A 162 -10.70 1.91 -0.79
C ILE A 162 -9.35 1.26 -1.00
N ASP A 163 -8.95 0.33 -0.13
CA ASP A 163 -7.65 -0.34 -0.21
C ASP A 163 -7.56 -1.17 -1.51
N ARG A 164 -8.62 -1.90 -1.88
CA ARG A 164 -8.67 -2.59 -3.18
C ARG A 164 -8.53 -1.61 -4.35
N GLY A 165 -9.19 -0.46 -4.30
CA GLY A 165 -9.07 0.58 -5.31
C GLY A 165 -7.65 1.14 -5.45
N GLN A 166 -6.96 1.35 -4.32
CA GLN A 166 -5.56 1.78 -4.30
C GLN A 166 -4.63 0.72 -4.89
N ILE A 167 -4.82 -0.56 -4.55
CA ILE A 167 -4.01 -1.66 -5.08
C ILE A 167 -4.17 -1.76 -6.60
N VAL A 168 -5.43 -1.77 -7.08
CA VAL A 168 -5.75 -1.84 -8.51
C VAL A 168 -5.18 -0.63 -9.26
N GLY A 169 -5.46 0.58 -8.77
CA GLY A 169 -5.02 1.81 -9.41
C GLY A 169 -3.50 1.97 -9.42
N GLY A 170 -2.84 1.69 -8.29
CA GLY A 170 -1.39 1.76 -8.16
C GLY A 170 -0.69 0.75 -9.07
N PHE A 171 -1.16 -0.49 -9.11
CA PHE A 171 -0.61 -1.50 -10.02
C PHE A 171 -0.73 -1.07 -11.48
N ILE A 172 -1.93 -0.70 -11.94
CA ILE A 172 -2.16 -0.31 -13.34
C ILE A 172 -1.38 0.97 -13.71
N GLN A 173 -1.28 1.94 -12.79
CA GLN A 173 -0.39 3.10 -12.98
C GLN A 173 1.06 2.67 -13.19
N GLY A 174 1.55 1.71 -12.38
CA GLY A 174 2.87 1.12 -12.57
C GLY A 174 3.01 0.36 -13.90
N VAL A 175 1.96 -0.35 -14.35
CA VAL A 175 1.95 -1.02 -15.65
C VAL A 175 2.20 0.01 -16.75
N GLY A 176 1.52 1.16 -16.71
CA GLY A 176 1.76 2.28 -17.62
C GLY A 176 3.22 2.71 -17.64
N TRP A 177 3.78 2.97 -16.46
CA TRP A 177 5.19 3.35 -16.29
C TRP A 177 6.16 2.35 -16.95
N VAL A 178 5.91 1.05 -16.83
CA VAL A 178 6.84 0.04 -17.35
C VAL A 178 6.58 -0.41 -18.79
N THR A 179 5.47 0.01 -19.43
CA THR A 179 5.12 -0.43 -20.79
C THR A 179 4.94 0.70 -21.80
N ASN A 180 4.19 1.76 -21.45
CA ASN A 180 3.64 2.70 -22.44
C ASN A 180 4.08 4.16 -22.21
N GLU A 181 4.35 4.52 -20.96
CA GLU A 181 4.61 5.89 -20.54
C GLU A 181 6.06 6.31 -20.83
N ASP A 182 6.28 6.84 -22.04
CA ASP A 182 7.60 7.24 -22.54
C ASP A 182 7.73 8.78 -22.63
N LEU A 183 8.75 9.34 -21.96
CA LEU A 183 9.08 10.76 -22.04
C LEU A 183 10.12 10.99 -23.12
N ARG A 184 9.73 11.59 -24.25
CA ARG A 184 10.63 11.91 -25.35
C ARG A 184 10.92 13.40 -25.40
N TYR A 185 12.19 13.72 -25.62
CA TYR A 185 12.67 15.10 -25.76
C TYR A 185 13.31 15.30 -27.14
N SER A 186 13.18 16.51 -27.70
CA SER A 186 13.91 16.90 -28.90
C SER A 186 15.41 17.07 -28.60
N GLU A 187 16.25 17.13 -29.64
CA GLU A 187 17.68 17.44 -29.49
C GLU A 187 17.93 18.80 -28.82
N LYS A 188 16.94 19.70 -28.84
CA LYS A 188 16.99 21.02 -28.20
C LYS A 188 16.46 21.00 -26.75
N GLY A 189 16.06 19.84 -26.23
CA GLY A 189 15.55 19.65 -24.87
C GLY A 189 14.06 19.93 -24.70
N GLU A 190 13.29 20.08 -25.79
CA GLU A 190 11.84 20.30 -25.71
C GLU A 190 11.12 18.98 -25.44
N LEU A 191 10.19 18.95 -24.47
CA LEU A 191 9.35 17.77 -24.23
C LEU A 191 8.39 17.57 -25.41
N LEU A 192 8.48 16.42 -26.09
CA LEU A 192 7.63 16.06 -27.22
C LEU A 192 6.33 15.36 -26.76
N THR A 193 6.38 14.67 -25.62
CA THR A 193 5.26 13.90 -25.06
C THR A 193 4.53 14.68 -23.95
N TYR A 194 4.09 15.90 -24.26
CA TYR A 194 3.48 16.83 -23.29
C TYR A 194 1.93 16.77 -23.23
N SER A 195 1.28 15.84 -23.92
CA SER A 195 -0.18 15.75 -23.99
C SER A 195 -0.67 14.30 -23.93
N PRO A 196 -1.92 14.01 -23.54
CA PRO A 196 -2.47 12.64 -23.59
C PRO A 196 -2.49 12.02 -24.99
N THR A 197 -2.43 12.85 -26.04
CA THR A 197 -2.33 12.38 -27.42
C THR A 197 -0.93 11.83 -27.72
N THR A 198 0.10 12.28 -27.02
CA THR A 198 1.51 11.91 -27.24
C THR A 198 2.15 11.11 -26.10
N TYR A 199 1.64 11.22 -24.87
CA TYR A 199 2.01 10.43 -23.70
C TYR A 199 0.88 9.48 -23.35
N LYS A 200 1.15 8.17 -23.37
CA LYS A 200 0.13 7.12 -23.32
C LYS A 200 0.08 6.45 -21.97
N ILE A 201 -0.74 6.99 -21.07
CA ILE A 201 -1.16 6.27 -19.87
C ILE A 201 -2.05 5.07 -20.23
N PRO A 202 -2.15 4.06 -19.36
CA PRO A 202 -3.06 2.93 -19.55
C PRO A 202 -4.50 3.38 -19.72
N ASN A 203 -5.20 2.74 -20.65
CA ASN A 203 -6.62 2.88 -20.89
C ASN A 203 -7.38 1.63 -20.40
N ILE A 204 -8.71 1.63 -20.51
CA ILE A 204 -9.56 0.53 -20.02
C ILE A 204 -9.25 -0.83 -20.69
N GLN A 205 -8.72 -0.83 -21.91
CA GLN A 205 -8.36 -2.03 -22.66
C GLN A 205 -7.01 -2.62 -22.23
N ASP A 206 -6.21 -1.86 -21.48
CA ASP A 206 -4.90 -2.30 -20.97
C ASP A 206 -5.04 -3.05 -19.63
N LEU A 207 -6.27 -3.18 -19.10
CA LEU A 207 -6.55 -3.99 -17.93
C LEU A 207 -6.45 -5.49 -18.27
N PRO A 208 -5.87 -6.32 -17.39
CA PRO A 208 -5.89 -7.76 -17.59
C PRO A 208 -7.31 -8.31 -17.56
N GLU A 209 -7.59 -9.29 -18.42
CA GLU A 209 -8.87 -10.01 -18.42
C GLU A 209 -9.08 -10.76 -17.11
N ILE A 210 -8.00 -11.35 -16.57
CA ILE A 210 -7.99 -12.00 -15.26
C ILE A 210 -7.18 -11.14 -14.29
N PHE A 211 -7.87 -10.42 -13.41
CA PHE A 211 -7.22 -9.56 -12.42
C PHE A 211 -7.60 -9.94 -10.99
N ASN A 212 -6.74 -10.76 -10.37
CA ASN A 212 -6.91 -11.20 -9.00
C ASN A 212 -6.11 -10.30 -8.06
N VAL A 213 -6.77 -9.84 -6.99
CA VAL A 213 -6.17 -8.96 -5.99
C VAL A 213 -6.62 -9.44 -4.63
N ASP A 214 -5.66 -9.93 -3.86
CA ASP A 214 -5.87 -10.48 -2.52
C ASP A 214 -4.89 -9.86 -1.51
N THR A 215 -5.21 -10.03 -0.24
CA THR A 215 -4.38 -9.56 0.88
C THR A 215 -4.13 -10.70 1.86
N ILE A 216 -2.97 -10.69 2.51
CA ILE A 216 -2.67 -11.67 3.56
C ILE A 216 -3.17 -11.20 4.91
N HIS A 217 -3.68 -12.14 5.71
CA HIS A 217 -3.90 -11.90 7.12
C HIS A 217 -2.58 -12.08 7.88
N ASN A 218 -2.03 -11.00 8.40
CA ASN A 218 -0.79 -11.02 9.19
C ASN A 218 -1.08 -10.78 10.68
N PRO A 219 -1.22 -11.84 11.51
CA PRO A 219 -1.48 -11.68 12.94
C PRO A 219 -0.28 -11.13 13.71
N HIS A 220 0.93 -11.12 13.15
CA HIS A 220 2.13 -10.62 13.81
C HIS A 220 2.26 -9.09 13.73
N HIS A 221 1.56 -8.44 12.78
CA HIS A 221 1.57 -6.98 12.67
C HIS A 221 0.61 -6.38 13.72
N GLN A 222 1.19 -5.88 14.82
CA GLN A 222 0.44 -5.38 15.98
C GLN A 222 0.55 -3.86 16.17
N ILE A 223 1.29 -3.16 15.30
CA ILE A 223 1.53 -1.73 15.37
C ILE A 223 0.61 -0.96 14.40
N ASN A 224 0.58 0.36 14.53
CA ASN A 224 -0.22 1.27 13.69
C ASN A 224 -1.74 1.29 13.98
N ILE A 225 -2.45 2.24 13.39
CA ILE A 225 -3.88 2.46 13.63
C ILE A 225 -4.69 1.26 13.16
N ARG A 226 -5.47 0.65 14.07
CA ARG A 226 -6.21 -0.59 13.80
C ARG A 226 -5.33 -1.70 13.18
N ARG A 227 -4.01 -1.72 13.45
CA ARG A 227 -3.07 -2.66 12.83
C ARG A 227 -3.03 -2.58 11.30
N SER A 228 -3.32 -1.42 10.71
CA SER A 228 -3.21 -1.23 9.27
C SER A 228 -1.75 -1.06 8.82
N LYS A 229 -1.52 -1.22 7.52
CA LYS A 229 -0.32 -0.74 6.83
C LYS A 229 -0.73 0.18 5.69
N ALA A 230 0.18 1.05 5.31
CA ALA A 230 0.00 1.98 4.22
C ALA A 230 -0.06 1.25 2.87
N VAL A 231 -1.00 1.67 2.01
CA VAL A 231 -1.29 1.03 0.72
C VAL A 231 -1.27 2.00 -0.47
N GLY A 232 -0.95 3.28 -0.25
CA GLY A 232 -1.00 4.31 -1.30
C GLY A 232 0.03 4.10 -2.41
N GLU A 233 1.30 4.08 -2.05
CA GLU A 233 2.43 3.90 -2.98
C GLU A 233 2.86 2.42 -3.16
N PRO A 234 2.87 1.55 -2.12
CA PRO A 234 3.47 0.21 -2.24
C PRO A 234 2.97 -0.66 -3.41
N PRO A 235 1.67 -0.68 -3.78
CA PRO A 235 1.18 -1.48 -4.89
C PRO A 235 1.77 -1.11 -6.25
N LEU A 236 2.26 0.13 -6.43
CA LEU A 236 2.84 0.60 -7.69
C LEU A 236 4.02 -0.27 -8.12
N MET A 237 4.86 -0.70 -7.17
CA MET A 237 6.06 -1.49 -7.47
C MET A 237 5.76 -2.91 -7.98
N LEU A 238 4.54 -3.42 -7.77
CA LEU A 238 4.15 -4.74 -8.25
C LEU A 238 4.12 -4.83 -9.78
N CYS A 239 4.04 -3.71 -10.48
CA CYS A 239 4.10 -3.66 -11.95
C CYS A 239 5.38 -4.24 -12.54
N LEU A 240 6.48 -4.32 -11.78
CA LEU A 240 7.73 -4.93 -12.24
C LEU A 240 7.54 -6.39 -12.64
N SER A 241 6.52 -7.08 -12.10
CA SER A 241 6.12 -8.42 -12.54
C SER A 241 5.75 -8.45 -14.03
N VAL A 242 5.11 -7.41 -14.57
CA VAL A 242 4.79 -7.27 -16.00
C VAL A 242 6.05 -7.10 -16.83
N TRP A 243 6.95 -6.21 -16.43
CA TRP A 243 8.22 -6.00 -17.13
C TRP A 243 9.09 -7.27 -17.15
N ILE A 244 9.15 -7.99 -16.03
CA ILE A 244 9.82 -9.29 -15.94
C ILE A 244 9.12 -10.33 -16.81
N ALA A 245 7.78 -10.35 -16.86
CA ALA A 245 7.03 -11.25 -17.73
C ALA A 245 7.33 -11.00 -19.22
N VAL A 246 7.48 -9.74 -19.63
CA VAL A 246 7.93 -9.38 -21.00
C VAL A 246 9.33 -9.91 -21.24
N LYS A 247 10.27 -9.70 -20.30
CA LYS A 247 11.64 -10.21 -20.40
C LYS A 247 11.67 -11.73 -20.50
N HIS A 248 10.83 -12.43 -19.75
CA HIS A 248 10.66 -13.88 -19.83
C HIS A 248 10.07 -14.33 -21.18
N ALA A 249 9.07 -13.62 -21.71
CA ALA A 249 8.53 -13.91 -23.03
C ALA A 249 9.59 -13.75 -24.14
N LEU A 250 10.48 -12.76 -24.02
CA LEU A 250 11.62 -12.59 -24.93
C LEU A 250 12.62 -13.75 -24.81
N SER A 251 12.86 -14.30 -23.62
CA SER A 251 13.79 -15.44 -23.44
C SER A 251 13.27 -16.74 -24.05
N CYS A 252 11.97 -16.83 -24.32
CA CYS A 252 11.40 -17.96 -25.08
C CYS A 252 11.81 -17.96 -26.57
N VAL A 253 12.33 -16.85 -27.09
CA VAL A 253 12.90 -16.80 -28.45
C VAL A 253 14.28 -17.45 -28.49
N ARG A 254 15.08 -17.25 -27.43
CA ARG A 254 16.45 -17.79 -27.30
C ARG A 254 16.77 -18.01 -25.82
N ASN A 255 17.04 -19.26 -25.43
CA ASN A 255 17.16 -19.68 -24.02
C ASN A 255 18.60 -19.66 -23.47
N ASP A 256 19.58 -19.36 -24.31
CA ASP A 256 21.01 -19.29 -24.00
C ASP A 256 21.49 -17.86 -23.69
N VAL A 257 20.63 -16.85 -23.86
CA VAL A 257 20.95 -15.44 -23.60
C VAL A 257 19.84 -14.81 -22.76
N CYS A 258 20.23 -14.05 -21.73
CA CYS A 258 19.28 -13.21 -20.98
C CYS A 258 18.92 -11.99 -21.84
N PRO A 259 17.64 -11.80 -22.23
CA PRO A 259 17.26 -10.69 -23.11
C PRO A 259 17.54 -9.35 -22.43
N ARG A 260 18.16 -8.43 -23.17
CA ARG A 260 18.16 -7.01 -22.77
C ARG A 260 16.75 -6.48 -22.94
N LEU A 261 16.30 -5.61 -22.04
CA LEU A 261 15.02 -4.93 -22.14
C LEU A 261 15.13 -3.61 -21.37
N ASN A 262 14.82 -2.49 -22.01
CA ASN A 262 14.78 -1.20 -21.34
C ASN A 262 13.39 -0.89 -20.79
N LEU A 263 13.32 0.10 -19.91
CA LEU A 263 12.06 0.72 -19.49
C LEU A 263 11.85 2.02 -20.28
N PRO A 264 10.62 2.32 -20.72
CA PRO A 264 9.46 1.43 -20.77
C PRO A 264 9.59 0.35 -21.86
N ALA A 265 9.00 -0.83 -21.62
CA ALA A 265 8.90 -1.93 -22.58
C ALA A 265 7.81 -1.65 -23.63
N THR A 266 8.01 -0.58 -24.40
CA THR A 266 7.14 -0.19 -25.52
C THR A 266 7.15 -1.26 -26.61
N GLY A 267 6.13 -1.24 -27.47
CA GLY A 267 6.11 -2.16 -28.63
C GLY A 267 7.33 -2.00 -29.53
N GLU A 268 7.84 -0.77 -29.69
CA GLU A 268 9.10 -0.50 -30.40
C GLU A 268 10.29 -1.18 -29.74
N GLU A 269 10.48 -1.00 -28.43
CA GLU A 269 11.58 -1.63 -27.69
C GLU A 269 11.47 -3.16 -27.72
N ILE A 270 10.28 -3.72 -27.52
CA ILE A 270 10.03 -5.17 -27.60
C ILE A 270 10.42 -5.70 -28.99
N LEU A 271 9.98 -5.03 -30.06
CA LEU A 271 10.29 -5.44 -31.43
C LEU A 271 11.78 -5.33 -31.76
N LEU A 272 12.46 -4.29 -31.25
CA LEU A 272 13.91 -4.15 -31.35
C LEU A 272 14.63 -5.33 -30.69
N ARG A 273 14.23 -5.73 -29.47
CA ARG A 273 14.82 -6.88 -28.78
C ARG A 273 14.53 -8.19 -29.50
N LEU A 274 13.31 -8.39 -30.01
CA LEU A 274 12.97 -9.56 -30.82
C LEU A 274 13.84 -9.65 -32.08
N THR A 275 14.06 -8.53 -32.77
CA THR A 275 14.90 -8.47 -33.97
C THR A 275 16.34 -8.81 -33.64
N GLU A 276 16.89 -8.20 -32.59
CA GLU A 276 18.24 -8.50 -32.08
C GLU A 276 18.40 -10.00 -31.81
N LEU A 277 17.51 -10.59 -31.02
CA LEU A 277 17.57 -12.02 -30.67
C LEU A 277 17.51 -12.94 -31.90
N ASN A 278 16.73 -12.58 -32.92
CA ASN A 278 16.62 -13.34 -34.16
C ASN A 278 17.84 -13.15 -35.09
N ASP A 279 18.43 -11.96 -35.17
CA ASP A 279 19.58 -11.72 -36.04
C ASP A 279 20.87 -12.33 -35.46
N TYR A 280 21.02 -12.32 -34.14
CA TYR A 280 22.05 -13.14 -33.49
C TYR A 280 21.94 -14.62 -33.84
N SER A 281 20.72 -15.16 -34.03
CA SER A 281 20.54 -16.56 -34.47
C SER A 281 21.04 -16.83 -35.89
N LYS A 282 21.08 -15.81 -36.76
CA LYS A 282 21.58 -15.91 -38.13
C LYS A 282 23.10 -15.80 -38.19
N GLU A 283 23.68 -14.91 -37.40
CA GLU A 283 25.13 -14.68 -37.38
C GLU A 283 25.89 -15.75 -36.57
N HIS A 284 25.31 -16.27 -35.48
CA HIS A 284 25.97 -17.23 -34.59
C HIS A 284 25.71 -18.71 -34.92
N ARG A 285 25.47 -19.03 -36.21
CA ARG A 285 25.90 -20.35 -36.73
C ARG A 285 27.42 -20.54 -36.67
N THR A 286 28.16 -19.50 -36.29
CA THR A 286 29.57 -19.53 -35.96
C THR A 286 29.86 -18.51 -34.85
N ILE A 287 30.44 -18.97 -33.75
CA ILE A 287 31.14 -18.24 -32.66
C ILE A 287 30.36 -18.15 -31.33
N ASP A 288 31.05 -18.58 -30.26
CA ASP A 288 30.68 -18.60 -28.84
C ASP A 288 31.36 -17.41 -28.14
N PHE A 289 30.59 -16.60 -27.40
CA PHE A 289 31.08 -15.47 -26.62
C PHE A 289 30.67 -15.60 -25.14
N SER A 290 31.15 -16.66 -24.50
CA SER A 290 31.04 -16.91 -23.06
C SER A 290 31.87 -15.95 -22.17
N ALA A 291 32.24 -14.75 -22.64
CA ALA A 291 33.12 -13.88 -21.88
C ALA A 291 32.82 -12.40 -22.12
N LEU A 292 31.78 -11.86 -21.49
CA LEU A 292 31.68 -10.46 -21.05
C LEU A 292 30.26 -10.20 -20.51
N GLU A 293 30.05 -10.38 -19.21
CA GLU A 293 29.30 -9.41 -18.39
C GLU A 293 29.36 -9.82 -16.91
N SER A 294 29.60 -8.82 -16.06
CA SER A 294 29.70 -8.93 -14.61
C SER A 294 28.33 -9.22 -14.01
N GLU A 295 28.16 -10.43 -13.49
CA GLU A 295 26.95 -10.85 -12.79
C GLU A 295 26.74 -10.07 -11.48
N VAL A 296 25.56 -9.51 -11.30
CA VAL A 296 24.98 -9.30 -9.97
C VAL A 296 24.55 -10.68 -9.47
N SER A 297 25.25 -11.21 -8.47
CA SER A 297 24.97 -12.53 -7.91
C SER A 297 23.57 -12.58 -7.29
N LEU A 298 22.65 -13.29 -7.95
CA LEU A 298 21.45 -13.78 -7.30
C LEU A 298 21.86 -14.82 -6.24
N VAL A 299 21.41 -14.62 -5.01
CA VAL A 299 21.67 -15.53 -3.89
C VAL A 299 21.10 -16.91 -4.23
N VAL A 300 21.99 -17.85 -4.52
CA VAL A 300 21.66 -19.28 -4.64
C VAL A 300 21.50 -19.84 -3.22
N LEU A 301 20.29 -20.27 -2.87
CA LEU A 301 20.05 -21.00 -1.63
C LEU A 301 20.77 -22.36 -1.69
N PRO A 302 21.45 -22.81 -0.62
CA PRO A 302 22.14 -24.09 -0.62
C PRO A 302 21.13 -25.24 -0.74
N SER A 303 21.31 -26.10 -1.73
CA SER A 303 20.63 -27.39 -1.80
C SER A 303 21.05 -28.26 -0.63
N SER A 304 20.11 -28.64 0.23
CA SER A 304 20.35 -29.58 1.33
C SER A 304 20.48 -31.01 0.78
N SER A 305 21.71 -31.51 0.67
CA SER A 305 21.97 -32.95 0.66
C SER A 305 22.21 -33.40 2.10
N ALA A 306 21.15 -33.86 2.75
CA ALA A 306 21.26 -34.58 4.01
C ALA A 306 21.78 -36.00 3.73
N GLU A 307 23.10 -36.19 3.68
CA GLU A 307 23.70 -37.50 3.92
C GLU A 307 23.85 -37.71 5.43
N THR A 308 22.93 -38.49 5.99
CA THR A 308 23.06 -39.05 7.33
C THR A 308 24.18 -40.08 7.33
N LYS A 309 25.36 -39.73 7.84
CA LYS A 309 26.35 -40.72 8.30
C LYS A 309 26.27 -40.83 9.82
N ALA A 310 25.65 -41.92 10.25
CA ALA A 310 25.78 -42.46 11.58
C ALA A 310 27.19 -43.02 11.78
N THR A 311 27.88 -42.61 12.84
CA THR A 311 28.86 -43.47 13.55
C THR A 311 29.17 -42.90 14.94
N VAL A 312 28.79 -43.73 15.94
CA VAL A 312 29.26 -43.91 17.33
C VAL A 312 29.38 -42.67 18.23
#